data_AF-A0A7X7KQY6-F1
#
_entry.id   AF-A0A7X7KQY6-F1
#
_cell.length_a   1.000
_cell.length_b   1.000
_cell.length_c   1.000
_cell.angle_alpha   90.00
_cell.angle_beta   90.00
_cell.angle_gamma   90.00
#
_symmetry.space_group_name_H-M   'P 1'
#
loop_
_entity.id
_entity.type
_entity.pdbx_description
1 polymer ?
#
loop_
_entity_poly.entity_id
_entity_poly.type
_entity_poly.pdbx_seq_one_letter_code
_entity_poly.pdbx_strand_id
1 'polypeptide(L)'
;MSADLTASLRLACRDSLSLEAGDDDFLRRLRKLRQWLARVPPPEAPGYYLLPIRRSGPAPAWVPLTRNRLTVGRSPDSDLCLNSKAVSWHHCVLESGGDAWSLAAPESRPPTNPTLVNGVARSHSAALASGDVVQVGDVSLVLLLVTAAALPGNRRRRAAQGGTSRGNVTSPGASGDGVSGVRDE
;
A
#
# COMPACT_ATOMS: atom_id res chain seq x y z
N MET A 1 -5.94 8.31 -11.57
CA MET A 1 -4.49 8.13 -11.30
C MET A 1 -4.18 7.72 -9.86
N SER A 2 -5.08 7.88 -8.87
CA SER A 2 -4.96 7.21 -7.55
C SER A 2 -5.42 5.73 -7.55
N ALA A 3 -5.85 5.22 -8.70
CA ALA A 3 -6.46 3.90 -8.85
C ALA A 3 -5.47 2.76 -8.59
N ASP A 4 -4.19 2.91 -8.94
CA ASP A 4 -3.17 1.88 -8.70
C ASP A 4 -2.88 1.73 -7.21
N LEU A 5 -2.67 2.82 -6.46
CA LEU A 5 -2.41 2.72 -5.02
C LEU A 5 -3.64 2.25 -4.23
N THR A 6 -4.83 2.72 -4.64
CA THR A 6 -6.09 2.25 -4.07
C THR A 6 -6.34 0.78 -4.44
N ALA A 7 -5.95 0.32 -5.64
CA ALA A 7 -6.06 -1.07 -6.05
C ALA A 7 -5.04 -1.96 -5.33
N SER A 8 -3.81 -1.50 -5.11
CA SER A 8 -2.79 -2.20 -4.32
C SER A 8 -3.18 -2.29 -2.85
N LEU A 9 -3.72 -1.22 -2.25
CA LEU A 9 -4.36 -1.26 -0.93
C LEU A 9 -5.51 -2.25 -0.89
N ARG A 10 -6.39 -2.23 -1.90
CA ARG A 10 -7.52 -3.18 -2.00
C ARG A 10 -7.04 -4.62 -2.17
N LEU A 11 -5.97 -4.85 -2.90
CA LEU A 11 -5.41 -6.19 -3.15
C LEU A 11 -4.72 -6.71 -1.89
N ALA A 12 -3.90 -5.89 -1.24
CA ALA A 12 -3.25 -6.25 0.01
C ALA A 12 -4.27 -6.50 1.13
N CYS A 13 -5.29 -5.64 1.27
CA CYS A 13 -6.40 -5.93 2.19
C CYS A 13 -7.18 -7.19 1.79
N ARG A 14 -7.26 -7.54 0.50
CA ARG A 14 -7.95 -8.75 0.00
C ARG A 14 -7.17 -10.02 0.31
N ASP A 15 -5.85 -10.00 0.20
CA ASP A 15 -5.02 -11.17 0.50
C ASP A 15 -4.98 -11.41 2.01
N SER A 16 -4.89 -10.34 2.83
CA SER A 16 -5.00 -10.43 4.29
C SER A 16 -6.40 -10.89 4.79
N LEU A 17 -7.44 -10.76 3.97
CA LEU A 17 -8.82 -11.20 4.23
C LEU A 17 -9.03 -12.73 4.11
N SER A 18 -8.07 -13.44 3.52
CA SER A 18 -8.18 -14.90 3.30
C SER A 18 -7.77 -15.72 4.54
N LEU A 19 -7.22 -15.06 5.56
CA LEU A 19 -6.86 -15.66 6.85
C LEU A 19 -8.08 -15.62 7.78
N GLU A 20 -8.90 -16.67 7.74
CA GLU A 20 -9.90 -17.07 8.78
C GLU A 20 -10.54 -15.89 9.57
N ALA A 21 -11.17 -14.95 8.87
CA ALA A 21 -11.88 -13.83 9.51
C ALA A 21 -13.29 -14.25 9.91
N GLY A 22 -13.41 -14.92 11.06
CA GLY A 22 -14.69 -15.32 11.67
C GLY A 22 -15.46 -14.21 12.41
N ASP A 23 -15.10 -12.93 12.24
CA ASP A 23 -15.65 -11.83 13.03
C ASP A 23 -16.41 -10.81 12.17
N ASP A 24 -17.75 -10.88 12.20
CA ASP A 24 -18.66 -9.96 11.50
C ASP A 24 -18.36 -8.48 11.81
N ASP A 25 -17.83 -8.20 13.00
CA ASP A 25 -17.48 -6.84 13.41
C ASP A 25 -16.25 -6.31 12.68
N PHE A 26 -15.26 -7.18 12.41
CA PHE A 26 -14.11 -6.85 11.57
C PHE A 26 -14.54 -6.56 10.13
N LEU A 27 -15.43 -7.38 9.56
CA LEU A 27 -15.94 -7.16 8.20
C LEU A 27 -16.73 -5.85 8.07
N ARG A 28 -17.56 -5.51 9.06
CA ARG A 28 -18.25 -4.21 9.12
C ARG A 28 -17.26 -3.04 9.16
N ARG A 29 -16.24 -3.14 10.01
CA ARG A 29 -15.17 -2.12 10.10
C ARG A 29 -14.40 -1.99 8.79
N LEU A 30 -14.06 -3.10 8.15
CA LEU A 30 -13.30 -3.10 6.90
C LEU A 30 -14.07 -2.46 5.74
N ARG A 31 -15.39 -2.68 5.63
CA ARG A 31 -16.22 -1.98 4.63
C ARG A 31 -16.14 -0.47 4.82
N LYS A 32 -16.23 0.00 6.06
CA LYS A 32 -16.10 1.43 6.40
C LYS A 32 -14.68 1.95 6.13
N LEU A 33 -13.65 1.16 6.44
CA LEU A 33 -12.25 1.44 6.15
C LEU A 33 -12.04 1.67 4.64
N ARG A 34 -12.62 0.80 3.81
CA ARG A 34 -12.51 0.88 2.35
C ARG A 34 -13.15 2.14 1.77
N GLN A 35 -14.26 2.61 2.36
CA GLN A 35 -14.88 3.87 1.99
C GLN A 35 -13.98 5.08 2.33
N TRP A 36 -13.31 5.04 3.48
CA TRP A 36 -12.35 6.08 3.87
C TRP A 36 -11.11 6.10 3.00
N LEU A 37 -10.48 4.94 2.76
CA LEU A 37 -9.30 4.81 1.90
C LEU A 37 -9.54 5.32 0.48
N ALA A 38 -10.77 5.24 -0.03
CA ALA A 38 -11.12 5.81 -1.34
C ALA A 38 -11.12 7.34 -1.38
N ARG A 39 -11.20 8.00 -0.22
CA ARG A 39 -11.30 9.48 -0.10
C ARG A 39 -9.98 10.13 0.32
N VAL A 40 -9.05 9.37 0.90
CA VAL A 40 -7.75 9.90 1.31
C VAL A 40 -6.78 9.79 0.12
N PRO A 41 -6.21 10.90 -0.37
CA PRO A 41 -5.22 10.83 -1.44
C PRO A 41 -4.01 10.02 -0.97
N PRO A 42 -3.42 9.18 -1.84
CA PRO A 42 -2.21 8.44 -1.50
C PRO A 42 -1.03 9.38 -1.22
N PRO A 43 -0.03 8.95 -0.42
CA PRO A 43 1.20 9.70 -0.24
C PRO A 43 1.96 9.90 -1.55
N GLU A 44 2.58 11.08 -1.71
CA GLU A 44 3.32 11.44 -2.93
C GLU A 44 4.81 11.04 -2.90
N ALA A 45 5.32 10.68 -1.73
CA ALA A 45 6.71 10.28 -1.54
C ALA A 45 6.82 8.78 -1.19
N PRO A 46 7.89 8.09 -1.63
CA PRO A 46 8.10 6.70 -1.27
C PRO A 46 8.42 6.57 0.22
N GLY A 47 7.96 5.48 0.83
CA GLY A 47 8.18 5.19 2.23
C GLY A 47 7.03 4.43 2.87
N TYR A 48 7.17 4.19 4.17
CA TYR A 48 6.14 3.60 4.99
C TYR A 48 5.23 4.68 5.57
N TYR A 49 3.93 4.43 5.56
CA TYR A 49 2.93 5.33 6.10
C TYR A 49 1.92 4.56 6.94
N LEU A 50 1.43 5.21 8.00
CA LEU A 50 0.27 4.77 8.76
C LEU A 50 -0.91 5.68 8.49
N LEU A 51 -2.09 5.09 8.32
CA LEU A 51 -3.35 5.81 8.29
C LEU A 51 -4.20 5.46 9.52
N PRO A 52 -4.24 6.34 10.53
CA PRO A 52 -5.12 6.16 11.68
C PRO A 52 -6.56 6.51 11.32
N ILE A 53 -7.44 5.51 11.27
CA ILE A 53 -8.86 5.66 10.99
C ILE A 53 -9.64 5.48 12.29
N ARG A 54 -10.25 6.57 12.74
CA ARG A 54 -11.08 6.62 13.95
C ARG A 54 -12.55 6.43 13.59
N ARG A 55 -13.35 5.90 14.51
CA ARG A 55 -14.80 5.76 14.32
C ARG A 55 -15.50 7.12 14.20
N SER A 56 -15.02 8.10 14.95
CA SER A 56 -15.48 9.48 15.00
C SER A 56 -14.28 10.41 15.18
N GLY A 57 -14.31 11.60 14.58
CA GLY A 57 -13.23 12.57 14.63
C GLY A 57 -12.90 13.19 13.27
N PRO A 58 -11.79 13.92 13.17
CA PRO A 58 -11.34 14.52 11.92
C PRO A 58 -11.03 13.45 10.87
N ALA A 59 -10.99 13.87 9.61
CA ALA A 59 -10.62 13.00 8.51
C ALA A 59 -9.23 12.37 8.76
N PRO A 60 -9.05 11.08 8.44
CA PRO A 60 -7.77 10.41 8.61
C PRO A 60 -6.72 11.01 7.67
N ALA A 61 -5.49 11.16 8.16
CA ALA A 61 -4.36 11.68 7.41
C ALA A 61 -3.17 10.72 7.50
N TRP A 62 -2.41 10.61 6.42
CA TRP A 62 -1.22 9.75 6.38
C TRP A 62 -0.13 10.30 7.30
N VAL A 63 0.41 9.43 8.15
CA VAL A 63 1.55 9.71 9.02
C VAL A 63 2.76 9.00 8.45
N PRO A 64 3.80 9.71 7.99
CA PRO A 64 5.02 9.09 7.50
C PRO A 64 5.78 8.42 8.63
N LEU A 65 6.24 7.19 8.39
CA LEU A 65 7.06 6.43 9.31
C LEU A 65 8.54 6.73 9.04
N THR A 66 9.04 7.78 9.70
CA THR A 66 10.42 8.27 9.56
C THR A 66 11.39 7.70 10.59
N ARG A 67 10.87 7.12 11.68
CA ARG A 67 11.63 6.52 12.77
C ARG A 67 11.63 5.00 12.64
N ASN A 68 12.65 4.33 13.17
CA ASN A 68 12.70 2.87 13.23
C ASN A 68 11.84 2.27 14.36
N ARG A 69 11.34 3.12 15.26
CA ARG A 69 10.50 2.72 16.38
C ARG A 69 9.43 3.78 16.57
N LEU A 70 8.19 3.33 16.70
CA LEU A 70 7.03 4.19 16.84
C LEU A 70 6.13 3.66 17.96
N THR A 71 5.89 4.50 18.95
CA THR A 71 5.01 4.20 20.08
C THR A 71 3.57 4.63 19.77
N VAL A 72 2.62 3.71 19.98
CA VAL A 72 1.20 3.96 19.77
C VAL A 72 0.48 3.85 21.11
N GLY A 73 -0.28 4.89 21.44
CA GLY A 73 -1.01 4.89 22.70
C GLY A 73 -1.80 6.16 22.93
N ARG A 74 -2.51 6.22 24.06
CA ARG A 74 -3.28 7.39 24.49
C ARG A 74 -2.39 8.46 25.13
N SER A 75 -1.17 8.11 25.56
CA SER A 75 -0.27 9.07 26.18
C SER A 75 0.11 10.17 25.18
N PRO A 76 0.14 11.46 25.59
CA PRO A 76 0.66 12.53 24.75
C PRO A 76 2.13 12.34 24.37
N ASP A 77 2.88 11.54 25.14
CA ASP A 77 4.27 11.21 24.87
C ASP A 77 4.43 10.13 23.78
N SER A 78 3.33 9.53 23.31
CA SER A 78 3.37 8.55 22.22
C SER A 78 3.53 9.25 20.88
N ASP A 79 4.38 8.68 20.01
CA ASP A 79 4.57 9.15 18.63
C ASP A 79 3.24 9.25 17.86
N LEU A 80 2.37 8.26 18.08
CA LEU A 80 0.99 8.29 17.60
C LEU A 80 0.02 8.34 18.78
N CYS A 81 -0.31 9.56 19.20
CA CYS A 81 -1.28 9.81 20.25
C CYS A 81 -2.74 9.56 19.77
N LEU A 82 -3.29 8.45 20.22
CA LEU A 82 -4.67 8.05 19.99
C LEU A 82 -5.54 8.45 21.19
N ASN A 83 -6.15 9.63 21.11
CA ASN A 83 -7.11 10.10 22.10
C ASN A 83 -8.43 9.29 22.05
N SER A 84 -8.40 8.08 22.62
CA SER A 84 -9.56 7.20 22.81
C SER A 84 -9.46 6.46 24.13
N LYS A 85 -10.61 6.28 24.81
CA LYS A 85 -10.70 5.52 26.06
C LYS A 85 -10.42 4.02 25.88
N ALA A 86 -10.63 3.49 24.67
CA ALA A 86 -10.35 2.10 24.35
C ALA A 86 -8.85 1.84 24.10
N VAL A 87 -8.02 2.87 24.09
CA VAL A 87 -6.57 2.78 23.87
C VAL A 87 -5.85 3.00 25.20
N SER A 88 -4.89 2.11 25.48
CA SER A 88 -4.03 2.19 26.66
C SER A 88 -3.02 3.33 26.49
N TRP A 89 -2.48 3.87 27.59
CA TRP A 89 -1.47 4.94 27.53
C TRP A 89 -0.27 4.58 26.66
N HIS A 90 0.27 3.37 26.86
CA HIS A 90 1.21 2.72 25.97
C HIS A 90 0.55 1.42 25.52
N HIS A 91 0.05 1.38 24.29
CA HIS A 91 -0.77 0.27 23.83
C HIS A 91 0.04 -0.75 23.04
N CYS A 92 0.78 -0.29 22.04
CA CYS A 92 1.69 -1.12 21.27
C CYS A 92 2.85 -0.29 20.73
N VAL A 93 3.88 -0.99 20.26
CA VAL A 93 5.03 -0.39 19.59
C VAL A 93 5.11 -0.99 18.20
N LEU A 94 5.45 -0.17 17.22
CA LEU A 94 5.78 -0.60 15.87
C LEU A 94 7.29 -0.42 15.70
N GLU A 95 7.97 -1.48 15.28
CA GLU A 95 9.42 -1.49 15.10
C GLU A 95 9.76 -1.85 13.66
N SER A 96 10.72 -1.13 13.08
CA SER A 96 11.27 -1.40 11.76
C SER A 96 12.43 -2.37 11.91
N GLY A 97 12.28 -3.56 11.34
CA GLY A 97 13.35 -4.54 11.13
C GLY A 97 14.10 -4.31 9.82
N GLY A 98 14.30 -3.05 9.43
CA GLY A 98 14.82 -2.67 8.11
C GLY A 98 13.70 -2.59 7.07
N ASP A 99 13.57 -3.62 6.24
CA ASP A 99 12.60 -3.63 5.13
C ASP A 99 11.18 -4.01 5.55
N ALA A 100 10.96 -4.42 6.79
CA ALA A 100 9.66 -4.81 7.31
C ALA A 100 9.36 -4.14 8.64
N TRP A 101 8.07 -4.03 8.96
CA TRP A 101 7.60 -3.56 10.26
C TRP A 101 7.11 -4.75 11.07
N SER A 102 7.26 -4.67 12.38
CA SER A 102 6.69 -5.62 13.33
C SER A 102 5.92 -4.89 14.42
N LEU A 103 4.84 -5.52 14.87
CA LEU A 103 4.20 -5.18 16.12
C LEU A 103 5.07 -5.69 17.26
N ALA A 104 5.28 -4.90 18.30
CA ALA A 104 5.90 -5.28 19.55
C ALA A 104 5.00 -4.90 20.73
N ALA A 105 5.10 -5.66 21.82
CA ALA A 105 4.40 -5.36 23.07
C ALA A 105 5.01 -4.10 23.73
N PRO A 106 4.20 -3.29 24.43
CA PRO A 106 4.71 -2.17 25.20
C PRO A 106 5.59 -2.66 26.37
N GLU A 107 6.67 -1.93 26.66
CA GLU A 107 7.61 -2.27 27.75
C GLU A 107 7.01 -2.20 29.14
N SER A 108 5.98 -1.38 29.34
CA SER A 108 5.42 -1.09 30.66
C SER A 108 4.40 -2.13 31.13
N ARG A 109 3.28 -2.25 30.42
CA ARG A 109 2.19 -3.18 30.77
C ARG A 109 1.41 -3.58 29.51
N PRO A 110 0.95 -4.84 29.41
CA PRO A 110 0.07 -5.24 28.33
C PRO A 110 -1.18 -4.34 28.26
N PRO A 111 -1.65 -4.02 27.05
CA PRO A 111 -2.81 -3.18 26.88
C PRO A 111 -4.08 -3.85 27.40
N THR A 112 -5.05 -3.04 27.87
CA THR A 112 -6.33 -3.56 28.38
C THR A 112 -7.15 -4.23 27.28
N ASN A 113 -7.16 -3.63 26.09
CA ASN A 113 -7.76 -4.24 24.91
C ASN A 113 -6.63 -4.87 24.07
N PRO A 114 -6.83 -6.08 23.52
CA PRO A 114 -5.83 -6.69 22.67
C PRO A 114 -5.60 -5.86 21.40
N THR A 115 -4.37 -5.88 20.91
CA THR A 115 -4.09 -5.38 19.57
C THR A 115 -4.44 -6.48 18.57
N LEU A 116 -5.28 -6.19 17.58
CA LEU A 116 -5.63 -7.15 16.55
C LEU A 116 -4.91 -6.80 15.26
N VAL A 117 -4.37 -7.80 14.56
CA VAL A 117 -3.81 -7.64 13.22
C VAL A 117 -4.70 -8.43 12.26
N ASN A 118 -5.34 -7.76 11.31
CA ASN A 118 -6.30 -8.34 10.37
C ASN A 118 -7.42 -9.13 11.08
N GLY A 119 -7.88 -8.65 12.24
CA GLY A 119 -8.93 -9.30 13.04
C GLY A 119 -8.43 -10.36 14.01
N VAL A 120 -7.15 -10.75 13.95
CA VAL A 120 -6.56 -11.74 14.85
C VAL A 120 -5.83 -11.06 16.01
N ALA A 121 -6.21 -11.35 17.25
CA ALA A 121 -5.52 -10.82 18.43
C ALA A 121 -4.05 -11.27 18.46
N ARG A 122 -3.14 -10.32 18.60
CA ARG A 122 -1.69 -10.56 18.71
C ARG A 122 -1.21 -10.10 20.08
N SER A 123 -0.71 -11.05 20.86
CA SER A 123 -0.12 -10.82 22.18
C SER A 123 1.41 -10.70 22.14
N HIS A 124 2.02 -11.13 21.02
CA HIS A 124 3.47 -11.21 20.82
C HIS A 124 3.89 -10.46 19.56
N SER A 125 5.21 -10.43 19.32
CA SER A 125 5.77 -9.83 18.13
C SER A 125 5.19 -10.44 16.85
N ALA A 126 4.72 -9.61 15.93
CA ALA A 126 4.09 -10.04 14.70
C ALA A 126 4.60 -9.18 13.53
N ALA A 127 5.14 -9.80 12.49
CA ALA A 127 5.51 -9.09 11.27
C ALA A 127 4.26 -8.50 10.60
N LEU A 128 4.39 -7.28 10.09
CA LEU A 128 3.36 -6.52 9.41
C LEU A 128 3.78 -6.29 7.96
N ALA A 129 2.86 -6.54 7.05
CA ALA A 129 2.99 -6.25 5.64
C ALA A 129 2.26 -4.97 5.26
N SER A 130 2.64 -4.39 4.12
CA SER A 130 1.87 -3.30 3.53
C SER A 130 0.45 -3.76 3.22
N GLY A 131 -0.55 -3.01 3.69
CA GLY A 131 -1.97 -3.29 3.58
C GLY A 131 -2.58 -3.92 4.83
N ASP A 132 -1.76 -4.32 5.81
CA ASP A 132 -2.26 -4.86 7.06
C ASP A 132 -2.97 -3.81 7.90
N VAL A 133 -4.02 -4.26 8.58
CA VAL A 133 -4.85 -3.45 9.46
C VAL A 133 -4.56 -3.84 10.90
N VAL A 134 -3.91 -2.94 11.63
CA VAL A 134 -3.68 -3.07 13.07
C VAL A 134 -4.79 -2.34 13.80
N GLN A 135 -5.66 -3.08 14.47
CA GLN A 135 -6.72 -2.53 15.30
C GLN A 135 -6.24 -2.36 16.75
N VAL A 136 -6.36 -1.12 17.23
CA VAL A 136 -5.99 -0.70 18.58
C VAL A 136 -7.23 -0.07 19.22
N GLY A 137 -7.93 -0.85 20.05
CA GLY A 137 -9.22 -0.44 20.60
C GLY A 137 -10.26 -0.19 19.50
N ASP A 138 -10.70 1.07 19.38
CA ASP A 138 -11.67 1.55 18.38
C ASP A 138 -11.04 2.27 17.18
N VAL A 139 -9.71 2.27 17.10
CA VAL A 139 -8.95 2.87 16.00
C VAL A 139 -8.34 1.77 15.13
N SER A 140 -8.46 1.92 13.82
CA SER A 140 -7.80 1.05 12.84
C SER A 140 -6.62 1.77 12.23
N LEU A 141 -5.44 1.17 12.31
CA LEU A 141 -4.20 1.67 11.71
C LEU A 141 -3.91 0.85 10.46
N VAL A 142 -3.85 1.50 9.31
CA VAL A 142 -3.49 0.84 8.05
C VAL A 142 -2.03 1.12 7.74
N LEU A 143 -1.21 0.07 7.66
CA LEU A 143 0.17 0.18 7.20
C LEU A 143 0.20 0.18 5.68
N LEU A 144 0.97 1.10 5.09
CA LEU A 144 1.14 1.19 3.65
C LEU A 144 2.61 1.41 3.30
N LEU A 145 3.14 0.59 2.41
CA LEU A 145 4.39 0.84 1.71
C LEU A 145 4.08 1.49 0.36
N VAL A 146 4.58 2.72 0.19
CA VAL A 146 4.61 3.38 -1.12
C VAL A 146 6.00 3.20 -1.70
N THR A 147 6.12 2.43 -2.77
CA THR A 147 7.39 2.28 -3.49
C THR A 147 7.53 3.35 -4.57
N ALA A 148 8.75 3.75 -4.90
CA ALA A 148 8.99 4.73 -5.97
C ALA A 148 8.46 4.26 -7.34
N ALA A 149 8.35 2.94 -7.54
CA ALA A 149 7.75 2.35 -8.74
C ALA A 149 6.22 2.55 -8.80
N ALA A 150 5.56 2.66 -7.65
CA ALA A 150 4.10 2.82 -7.54
C ALA A 150 3.63 4.28 -7.67
N LEU A 151 4.54 5.25 -7.63
CA LEU A 151 4.18 6.67 -7.73
C LEU A 151 3.74 7.06 -9.16
N PRO A 152 2.70 7.91 -9.29
CA PRO A 152 2.06 8.24 -10.57
C PRO A 152 2.98 8.94 -11.61
N GLY A 153 4.19 9.38 -11.22
CA GLY A 153 5.17 10.01 -12.11
C GLY A 153 6.17 9.06 -12.79
N ASN A 154 6.34 7.83 -12.31
CA ASN A 154 7.45 6.97 -12.75
C ASN A 154 7.14 6.16 -14.04
N ARG A 155 5.87 6.10 -14.47
CA ARG A 155 5.49 5.33 -15.67
C ARG A 155 5.94 5.95 -17.00
N ARG A 156 6.50 7.17 -17.01
CA ARG A 156 6.96 7.84 -18.25
C ARG A 156 8.33 7.38 -18.77
N ARG A 157 9.08 6.54 -18.06
CA ARG A 157 10.43 6.11 -18.52
C ARG A 157 10.54 4.67 -19.04
N ARG A 158 9.58 3.78 -18.79
CA ARG A 158 9.66 2.38 -19.28
C ARG A 158 9.09 2.14 -20.67
N ALA A 159 8.31 3.07 -21.23
CA ALA A 159 7.75 2.94 -22.59
C ALA A 159 8.73 3.40 -23.70
N ALA A 160 9.88 3.99 -23.36
CA ALA A 160 10.80 4.60 -24.34
C ALA A 160 11.99 3.71 -24.75
N GLN A 161 12.08 2.44 -24.31
CA GLN A 161 13.16 1.51 -24.70
C GLN A 161 12.71 0.35 -25.61
N GLY A 162 11.48 0.40 -26.13
CA GLY A 162 11.05 -0.49 -27.23
C GLY A 162 11.35 0.15 -28.59
N GLY A 163 12.62 0.17 -28.98
CA GLY A 163 13.08 0.69 -30.27
C GLY A 163 12.33 0.03 -31.43
N THR A 164 11.59 0.85 -32.17
CA THR A 164 10.88 0.46 -33.39
C THR A 164 11.87 0.48 -34.54
N SER A 165 12.30 -0.69 -35.03
CA SER A 165 12.99 -0.76 -36.32
C SER A 165 11.96 -0.62 -37.46
N ARG A 166 11.86 0.59 -38.01
CA ARG A 166 11.26 0.85 -39.32
C ARG A 166 12.24 1.65 -40.16
N GLY A 167 13.04 0.94 -40.95
CA GLY A 167 13.73 1.51 -42.11
C GLY A 167 12.99 1.10 -43.37
N ASN A 168 12.21 2.02 -43.94
CA ASN A 168 11.63 1.91 -45.28
C ASN A 168 12.54 2.72 -46.21
N VAL A 169 13.22 2.07 -47.16
CA VAL A 169 13.87 2.74 -48.29
C VAL A 169 13.08 2.38 -49.55
N THR A 170 12.45 3.41 -50.09
CA THR A 170 11.81 3.47 -51.40
C THR A 170 12.87 3.45 -52.51
N SER A 171 12.65 2.63 -53.54
CA SER A 171 13.28 2.77 -54.85
C SER A 171 12.20 2.94 -55.92
N PRO A 172 12.28 3.94 -56.81
CA PRO A 172 11.41 4.04 -57.99
C PRO A 172 12.12 3.47 -59.24
N GLY A 173 11.35 2.91 -60.17
CA GLY A 173 11.87 2.51 -61.49
C GLY A 173 10.85 1.70 -62.29
N ALA A 174 10.13 2.39 -63.18
CA ALA A 174 9.12 1.85 -64.07
C ALA A 174 9.70 1.35 -65.40
N SER A 175 8.90 0.49 -66.07
CA SER A 175 8.66 0.41 -67.52
C SER A 175 9.32 -0.70 -68.36
N GLY A 176 8.45 -1.41 -69.12
CA GLY A 176 8.70 -2.03 -70.44
C GLY A 176 8.92 -3.55 -70.41
N ASP A 177 7.92 -4.41 -70.63
CA ASP A 177 7.32 -4.86 -71.90
C ASP A 177 8.23 -5.67 -72.85
N GLY A 178 7.90 -6.96 -73.02
CA GLY A 178 7.60 -7.54 -74.35
C GLY A 178 8.70 -8.17 -75.23
N VAL A 179 8.79 -9.51 -75.18
CA VAL A 179 8.73 -10.51 -76.29
C VAL A 179 9.74 -10.58 -77.47
N SER A 180 10.07 -11.85 -77.82
CA SER A 180 10.66 -12.41 -79.08
C SER A 180 12.10 -12.03 -79.45
N GLY A 181 13.02 -12.91 -79.87
CA GLY A 181 12.96 -14.28 -80.39
C GLY A 181 13.50 -14.32 -81.83
N VAL A 182 14.76 -14.73 -82.07
CA VAL A 182 15.41 -15.26 -83.32
C VAL A 182 16.93 -15.34 -83.08
N ARG A 183 17.62 -16.49 -83.17
CA ARG A 183 18.16 -17.29 -84.32
C ARG A 183 19.54 -16.85 -84.84
N ASP A 184 20.42 -17.86 -84.90
CA ASP A 184 21.56 -18.16 -85.81
C ASP A 184 22.75 -17.18 -85.93
N GLU A 185 23.96 -17.67 -85.61
CA GLU A 185 25.01 -18.13 -86.55
C GLU A 185 26.13 -18.90 -85.81
#